data_AF-A0A1K1P3J5-F1
#
_entry.id   AF-A0A1K1P3J5-F1
#
_cell.length_a   1.000
_cell.length_b   1.000
_cell.length_c   1.000
_cell.angle_alpha   90.00
_cell.angle_beta   90.00
_cell.angle_gamma   90.00
#
_symmetry.space_group_name_H-M   'P 1'
#
loop_
_entity.id
_entity.type
_entity.pdbx_description
1 polymer ?
#
loop_
_entity_poly.entity_id
_entity_poly.type
_entity_poly.pdbx_seq_one_letter_code
_entity_poly.pdbx_strand_id
1 'polypeptide(L)'
;MKQYPPSFQFVIFIGFFIGFYLLYFLFLIIVFPHISGYTIFTLQSLDSSVPKVLGYRKLTQILYTLVVYLLPAVIFARLAAPKPLEYLSMNRAPKVIPAILAILIILASLPMVDLSAQWNQIWPVSETMRMQEEVAEKMTRDLLKMDSFSTLLGNILFFAVMPAIAEEAFFRSVVQRLMIKMMPVKNGAWVAILVTALLFSAVHLQWLSFVPRVILGFLLGMIYYLTGNLWLSILAHSINNGLQVVLMYLFQMHLMQTDPMASGQSNWLAAIASLVVTGLWVWVLQRRAKPVIQ
;
A
#
# COMPACT_ATOMS: atom_id res chain seq x y z
N MET A 1 2.30 17.85 -20.56
CA MET A 1 1.03 17.30 -20.03
C MET A 1 0.09 18.32 -19.39
N LYS A 2 0.59 19.39 -18.74
CA LYS A 2 -0.24 20.40 -18.02
C LYS A 2 -1.41 21.01 -18.82
N GLN A 3 -1.31 21.04 -20.15
CA GLN A 3 -2.28 21.64 -21.06
C GLN A 3 -3.53 20.77 -21.27
N TYR A 4 -3.45 19.48 -20.96
CA TYR A 4 -4.57 18.55 -21.14
C TYR A 4 -5.51 18.54 -19.93
N PRO A 5 -6.82 18.27 -20.12
CA PRO A 5 -7.76 18.16 -19.02
C PRO A 5 -7.39 17.00 -18.07
N PRO A 6 -7.74 17.08 -16.77
CA PRO A 6 -7.40 16.04 -15.78
C PRO A 6 -7.85 14.62 -16.15
N SER A 7 -8.99 14.48 -16.83
CA SER A 7 -9.50 13.18 -17.31
C SER A 7 -8.58 12.56 -18.37
N PHE A 8 -8.08 13.35 -19.32
CA PHE A 8 -7.14 12.87 -20.32
C PHE A 8 -5.78 12.53 -19.70
N GLN A 9 -5.33 13.34 -18.74
CA GLN A 9 -4.14 13.03 -17.95
C GLN A 9 -4.28 11.69 -17.19
N PHE A 10 -5.47 11.42 -16.63
CA PHE A 10 -5.76 10.16 -15.95
C PHE A 10 -5.71 8.97 -16.91
N VAL A 11 -6.32 9.08 -18.09
CA VAL A 11 -6.27 8.03 -19.12
C VAL A 11 -4.82 7.74 -19.55
N ILE A 12 -4.01 8.78 -19.77
CA ILE A 12 -2.58 8.60 -20.10
C ILE A 12 -1.83 7.88 -18.97
N PHE A 13 -2.12 8.23 -17.71
CA PHE A 13 -1.49 7.57 -16.57
C PHE A 13 -1.85 6.07 -16.49
N ILE A 14 -3.12 5.73 -16.70
CA ILE A 14 -3.55 4.33 -16.78
C ILE A 14 -2.87 3.61 -17.95
N GLY A 15 -2.72 4.27 -19.10
CA GLY A 15 -1.94 3.74 -20.22
C GLY A 15 -0.49 3.43 -19.86
N PHE A 16 0.19 4.30 -19.10
CA PHE A 16 1.53 4.01 -18.59
C PHE A 16 1.54 2.84 -17.61
N PHE A 17 0.61 2.80 -16.66
CA PHE A 17 0.51 1.67 -15.73
C PHE A 17 0.35 0.34 -16.47
N ILE A 18 -0.57 0.25 -17.43
CA ILE A 18 -0.76 -0.95 -18.27
C ILE A 18 0.51 -1.26 -19.06
N GLY A 19 1.13 -0.26 -19.69
CA GLY A 19 2.36 -0.45 -20.46
C GLY A 19 3.51 -1.01 -19.61
N PHE A 20 3.75 -0.45 -18.42
CA PHE A 20 4.78 -0.93 -17.51
C PHE A 20 4.46 -2.30 -16.91
N TYR A 21 3.18 -2.58 -16.64
CA TYR A 21 2.72 -3.91 -16.23
C TYR A 21 3.01 -4.95 -17.32
N LEU A 22 2.68 -4.66 -18.59
CA LEU A 22 2.96 -5.54 -19.73
C LEU A 22 4.47 -5.73 -19.94
N LEU A 23 5.27 -4.67 -19.81
CA LEU A 23 6.73 -4.78 -19.90
C LEU A 23 7.31 -5.67 -18.79
N TYR A 24 6.83 -5.50 -17.56
CA TYR A 24 7.22 -6.37 -16.44
C TYR A 24 6.82 -7.82 -16.69
N PHE A 25 5.61 -8.06 -17.21
CA PHE A 25 5.13 -9.40 -17.55
C PHE A 25 5.95 -10.05 -18.68
N LEU A 26 6.27 -9.29 -19.74
CA LEU A 26 7.15 -9.75 -20.81
C LEU A 26 8.56 -10.06 -20.29
N PHE A 27 9.10 -9.24 -19.39
CA PHE A 27 10.36 -9.55 -18.71
C PHE A 27 10.28 -10.88 -17.95
N LEU A 28 9.22 -11.14 -17.20
CA LEU A 28 9.05 -12.39 -16.45
C LEU A 28 8.95 -13.64 -17.34
N ILE A 29 8.42 -13.52 -18.55
CA ILE A 29 8.25 -14.65 -19.47
C ILE A 29 9.50 -14.87 -20.32
N ILE A 30 10.08 -13.80 -20.85
CA ILE A 30 11.13 -13.89 -21.86
C ILE A 30 12.51 -13.87 -21.20
N VAL A 31 12.77 -12.90 -20.34
CA VAL A 31 14.14 -12.62 -19.84
C VAL A 31 14.42 -13.36 -18.54
N PHE A 32 13.48 -13.32 -17.60
CA PHE A 32 13.65 -13.87 -16.26
C PHE A 32 14.00 -15.37 -16.23
N PRO A 33 13.45 -16.26 -17.08
CA PRO A 33 13.83 -17.67 -17.06
C PRO A 33 15.28 -17.91 -17.48
N HIS A 34 15.84 -17.09 -18.39
CA HIS A 34 17.23 -17.18 -18.79
C HIS A 34 18.20 -16.74 -17.69
N ILE A 35 17.77 -15.83 -16.81
CA ILE A 35 18.57 -15.35 -15.68
C ILE A 35 18.46 -16.29 -14.47
N SER A 36 17.24 -16.71 -14.17
CA SER A 36 16.94 -17.44 -12.92
C SER A 36 17.01 -18.96 -13.07
N GLY A 37 16.82 -19.48 -14.28
CA GLY A 37 16.57 -20.90 -14.55
C GLY A 37 15.13 -21.35 -14.25
N TYR A 38 14.24 -20.45 -13.84
CA TYR A 38 12.86 -20.76 -13.46
C TYR A 38 11.86 -19.94 -14.28
N THR A 39 10.79 -20.58 -14.73
CA THR A 39 9.59 -19.84 -15.18
C THR A 39 8.83 -19.30 -13.98
N ILE A 40 8.00 -18.29 -14.18
CA ILE A 40 7.16 -17.74 -13.09
C ILE A 40 6.23 -18.82 -12.50
N PHE A 41 5.68 -19.71 -13.33
CA PHE A 41 4.80 -20.79 -12.90
C PHE A 41 5.53 -21.80 -12.02
N THR A 42 6.72 -22.24 -12.44
CA THR A 42 7.56 -23.13 -11.63
C THR A 42 8.02 -22.42 -10.35
N LEU A 43 8.34 -21.12 -10.42
CA LEU A 43 8.79 -20.37 -9.25
C LEU A 43 7.70 -20.32 -8.17
N GLN A 44 6.42 -20.29 -8.53
CA GLN A 44 5.29 -20.29 -7.60
C GLN A 44 5.03 -21.64 -6.92
N SER A 45 5.32 -22.76 -7.61
CA SER A 45 5.05 -24.11 -7.08
C SER A 45 6.20 -24.68 -6.24
N LEU A 46 7.42 -24.18 -6.40
CA LEU A 46 8.61 -24.68 -5.69
C LEU A 46 8.58 -24.39 -4.19
N ASP A 47 9.42 -25.09 -3.44
CA ASP A 47 9.55 -24.87 -1.99
C ASP A 47 10.36 -23.58 -1.69
N SER A 48 9.77 -22.70 -0.87
CA SER A 48 10.42 -21.48 -0.38
C SER A 48 11.51 -21.71 0.65
N SER A 49 11.67 -22.95 1.17
CA SER A 49 12.81 -23.30 2.01
C SER A 49 14.14 -23.20 1.25
N VAL A 50 14.10 -23.34 -0.08
CA VAL A 50 15.28 -23.20 -0.95
C VAL A 50 15.65 -21.72 -1.06
N PRO A 51 16.83 -21.28 -0.56
CA PRO A 51 17.18 -19.85 -0.48
C PRO A 51 17.15 -19.13 -1.84
N LYS A 52 17.54 -19.82 -2.92
CA LYS A 52 17.53 -19.27 -4.28
C LYS A 52 16.10 -19.01 -4.79
N VAL A 53 15.16 -19.91 -4.50
CA VAL A 53 13.73 -19.76 -4.86
C VAL A 53 13.13 -18.58 -4.11
N LEU A 54 13.34 -18.51 -2.79
CA LEU A 54 12.86 -17.40 -1.97
C LEU A 54 13.46 -16.07 -2.42
N GLY A 55 14.77 -16.02 -2.68
CA GLY A 55 15.46 -14.83 -3.18
C GLY A 55 14.87 -14.31 -4.48
N TYR A 56 14.59 -15.20 -5.44
CA TYR A 56 13.93 -14.83 -6.68
C TYR A 56 12.48 -14.37 -6.50
N ARG A 57 11.70 -15.01 -5.61
CA ARG A 57 10.35 -14.51 -5.29
C ARG A 57 10.41 -13.09 -4.73
N LYS A 58 11.28 -12.83 -3.75
CA LYS A 58 11.51 -11.48 -3.19
C LYS A 58 11.92 -10.50 -4.29
N LEU A 59 12.86 -10.89 -5.15
CA LEU A 59 13.34 -10.05 -6.25
C LEU A 59 12.22 -9.68 -7.22
N THR A 60 11.40 -10.66 -7.64
CA THR A 60 10.27 -10.38 -8.54
C THR A 60 9.28 -9.40 -7.90
N GLN A 61 8.97 -9.53 -6.61
CA GLN A 61 8.09 -8.59 -5.92
C GLN A 61 8.68 -7.19 -5.80
N ILE A 62 9.97 -7.07 -5.47
CA ILE A 62 10.69 -5.79 -5.45
C ILE A 62 10.64 -5.12 -6.83
N LEU A 63 10.94 -5.88 -7.88
CA LEU A 63 10.88 -5.38 -9.26
C LEU A 63 9.45 -4.97 -9.65
N TYR A 64 8.44 -5.74 -9.26
CA TYR A 64 7.04 -5.37 -9.49
C TYR A 64 6.71 -4.02 -8.85
N THR A 65 7.02 -3.84 -7.56
CA THR A 65 6.81 -2.56 -6.85
C THR A 65 7.50 -1.39 -7.55
N LEU A 66 8.76 -1.56 -7.96
CA LEU A 66 9.53 -0.49 -8.59
C LEU A 66 9.04 -0.20 -10.02
N VAL A 67 8.86 -1.23 -10.84
CA VAL A 67 8.59 -1.10 -12.28
C VAL A 67 7.13 -0.79 -12.55
N VAL A 68 6.20 -1.40 -11.81
CA VAL A 68 4.76 -1.29 -12.08
C VAL A 68 4.12 -0.13 -11.31
N TYR A 69 4.60 0.23 -10.12
CA TYR A 69 4.02 1.33 -9.35
C TYR A 69 4.92 2.59 -9.35
N LEU A 70 6.17 2.47 -8.93
CA LEU A 70 7.01 3.66 -8.75
C LEU A 70 7.40 4.32 -10.08
N LEU A 71 7.86 3.56 -11.07
CA LEU A 71 8.32 4.11 -12.35
C LEU A 71 7.23 4.89 -13.09
N PRO A 72 5.99 4.36 -13.29
CA PRO A 72 4.92 5.11 -13.90
C PRO A 72 4.61 6.41 -13.15
N ALA A 73 4.57 6.38 -11.82
CA ALA A 73 4.29 7.56 -11.01
C ALA A 73 5.36 8.65 -11.18
N VAL A 74 6.64 8.26 -11.16
CA VAL A 74 7.77 9.19 -11.30
C VAL A 74 7.86 9.74 -12.72
N ILE A 75 7.72 8.89 -13.75
CA ILE A 75 7.73 9.31 -15.16
C ILE A 75 6.55 10.25 -15.42
N PHE A 76 5.36 9.90 -14.96
CA PHE A 76 4.19 10.75 -15.09
C PHE A 76 4.41 12.10 -14.41
N ALA A 77 4.93 12.14 -13.18
CA ALA A 77 5.24 13.39 -12.48
C ALA A 77 6.23 14.28 -13.25
N ARG A 78 7.25 13.67 -13.88
CA ARG A 78 8.22 14.38 -14.74
C ARG A 78 7.58 15.00 -15.99
N LEU A 79 6.61 14.32 -16.59
CA LEU A 79 5.90 14.81 -17.77
C LEU A 79 4.77 15.81 -17.40
N ALA A 80 4.20 15.66 -16.21
CA ALA A 80 3.11 16.46 -15.66
C ALA A 80 3.56 17.86 -15.22
N ALA A 81 4.75 17.99 -14.64
CA ALA A 81 5.21 19.25 -14.08
C ALA A 81 6.74 19.45 -14.23
N PRO A 82 7.20 20.71 -14.37
CA PRO A 82 8.62 21.03 -14.45
C PRO A 82 9.38 20.70 -13.16
N LYS A 83 8.69 20.61 -12.02
CA LYS A 83 9.24 20.25 -10.70
C LYS A 83 8.59 18.95 -10.22
N PRO A 84 9.15 17.77 -10.55
CA PRO A 84 8.51 16.47 -10.29
C PRO A 84 8.34 16.17 -8.80
N LEU A 85 9.29 16.58 -7.95
CA LEU A 85 9.19 16.39 -6.50
C LEU A 85 8.09 17.24 -5.86
N GLU A 86 7.82 18.42 -6.42
CA GLU A 86 6.69 19.25 -6.01
C GLU A 86 5.37 18.63 -6.49
N TYR A 87 5.37 18.06 -7.70
CA TYR A 87 4.24 17.25 -8.15
C TYR A 87 4.01 16.04 -7.23
N LEU A 88 5.04 15.33 -6.80
CA LEU A 88 4.87 14.20 -5.87
C LEU A 88 4.62 14.66 -4.42
N SER A 89 4.58 15.97 -4.13
CA SER A 89 4.49 16.49 -2.76
C SER A 89 5.59 15.94 -1.82
N MET A 90 6.77 15.66 -2.38
CA MET A 90 7.97 15.19 -1.70
C MET A 90 9.00 16.30 -1.49
N ASN A 91 8.69 17.54 -1.87
CA ASN A 91 9.58 18.69 -1.83
C ASN A 91 9.77 19.32 -0.42
N ARG A 92 9.14 18.77 0.62
CA ARG A 92 9.18 19.32 1.97
C ARG A 92 9.32 18.19 3.00
N ALA A 93 10.25 18.34 3.93
CA ALA A 93 10.38 17.41 5.04
C ALA A 93 9.11 17.42 5.92
N PRO A 94 8.69 16.26 6.46
CA PRO A 94 7.57 16.20 7.39
C PRO A 94 7.92 16.94 8.69
N LYS A 95 6.97 17.76 9.17
CA LYS A 95 7.10 18.37 10.50
C LYS A 95 6.83 17.30 11.57
N VAL A 96 7.50 17.43 12.72
CA VAL A 96 7.44 16.46 13.82
C VAL A 96 6.00 16.19 14.28
N ILE A 97 5.20 17.23 14.56
CA ILE A 97 3.83 17.05 15.06
C ILE A 97 2.94 16.30 14.04
N PRO A 98 2.82 16.72 12.77
CA PRO A 98 2.10 15.95 11.75
C PRO A 98 2.61 14.51 11.57
N ALA A 99 3.93 14.27 11.71
CA ALA A 99 4.49 12.92 11.63
C ALA A 99 4.01 12.03 12.78
N ILE A 100 4.07 12.53 14.02
CA ILE A 100 3.54 11.81 15.19
C ILE A 100 2.04 11.54 15.02
N LEU A 101 1.27 12.54 14.60
CA LEU A 101 -0.17 12.37 14.38
C LEU A 101 -0.48 11.34 13.29
N ALA A 102 0.27 11.31 12.19
CA ALA A 102 0.10 10.30 11.13
C ALA A 102 0.33 8.88 11.66
N ILE A 103 1.36 8.68 12.49
CA ILE A 103 1.62 7.41 13.16
C ILE A 103 0.47 7.04 14.11
N LEU A 104 0.04 7.98 14.96
CA LEU A 104 -1.05 7.76 15.91
C LEU A 104 -2.37 7.43 15.22
N ILE A 105 -2.68 8.07 14.08
CA ILE A 105 -3.88 7.76 13.28
C ILE A 105 -3.87 6.30 12.84
N ILE A 106 -2.75 5.81 12.30
CA ILE A 106 -2.65 4.42 11.85
C ILE A 106 -2.71 3.45 13.03
N LEU A 107 -1.93 3.67 14.08
CA LEU A 107 -1.92 2.78 15.25
C LEU A 107 -3.29 2.75 15.96
N ALA A 108 -3.93 3.90 16.13
CA ALA A 108 -5.25 3.99 16.74
C ALA A 108 -6.33 3.31 15.89
N SER A 109 -6.14 3.18 14.56
CA SER A 109 -7.10 2.55 13.66
C SER A 109 -7.07 1.02 13.66
N LEU A 110 -6.02 0.39 14.22
CA LEU A 110 -5.82 -1.05 14.09
C LEU A 110 -6.99 -1.89 14.62
N PRO A 111 -7.61 -1.60 15.78
CA PRO A 111 -8.74 -2.40 16.25
C PRO A 111 -9.98 -2.33 15.34
N MET A 112 -10.31 -1.15 14.78
CA MET A 112 -11.42 -1.06 13.81
C MET A 112 -11.09 -1.74 12.48
N VAL A 113 -9.82 -1.67 12.05
CA VAL A 113 -9.34 -2.38 10.85
C VAL A 113 -9.42 -3.89 11.07
N ASP A 114 -9.01 -4.39 12.23
CA ASP A 114 -9.09 -5.81 12.57
C ASP A 114 -10.54 -6.32 12.61
N LEU A 115 -11.46 -5.61 13.27
CA LEU A 115 -12.88 -5.99 13.25
C LEU A 115 -13.45 -5.97 11.83
N SER A 116 -13.05 -5.00 11.00
CA SER A 116 -13.46 -4.96 9.59
C SER A 116 -12.89 -6.13 8.79
N ALA A 117 -11.70 -6.63 9.13
CA ALA A 117 -11.11 -7.81 8.52
C ALA A 117 -11.89 -9.07 8.92
N GLN A 118 -12.22 -9.24 10.21
CA GLN A 118 -13.07 -10.35 10.68
C GLN A 118 -14.43 -10.36 9.96
N TRP A 119 -15.06 -9.19 9.81
CA TRP A 119 -16.30 -9.05 9.04
C TRP A 119 -16.12 -9.35 7.55
N ASN A 120 -14.99 -8.96 6.96
CA ASN A 120 -14.73 -9.23 5.55
C ASN A 120 -14.47 -10.72 5.28
N GLN A 121 -13.88 -11.45 6.23
CA GLN A 121 -13.60 -12.90 6.11
C GLN A 121 -14.87 -13.75 5.99
N ILE A 122 -16.01 -13.27 6.51
CA ILE A 122 -17.31 -13.95 6.42
C ILE A 122 -18.12 -13.57 5.16
N TRP A 123 -17.56 -12.76 4.26
CA TRP A 123 -18.25 -12.42 3.02
C TRP A 123 -18.46 -13.65 2.13
N PRO A 124 -19.63 -13.77 1.47
CA PRO A 124 -19.90 -14.86 0.55
C PRO A 124 -19.11 -14.66 -0.75
N VAL A 125 -17.92 -15.24 -0.83
CA VAL A 125 -17.07 -15.26 -2.03
C VAL A 125 -17.08 -16.66 -2.67
N SER A 126 -16.76 -16.73 -3.95
CA SER A 126 -16.62 -18.03 -4.64
C SER A 126 -15.44 -18.83 -4.08
N GLU A 127 -15.50 -20.16 -4.21
CA GLU A 127 -14.40 -21.04 -3.77
C GLU A 127 -13.09 -20.70 -4.48
N THR A 128 -13.15 -20.36 -5.77
CA THR A 128 -11.97 -19.92 -6.53
C THR A 128 -11.33 -18.68 -5.95
N MET A 129 -12.13 -17.69 -5.51
CA MET A 129 -11.62 -16.48 -4.86
C MET A 129 -10.97 -16.80 -3.51
N ARG A 130 -11.55 -17.73 -2.73
CA ARG A 130 -10.98 -18.18 -1.46
C ARG A 130 -9.63 -18.87 -1.66
N MET A 131 -9.53 -19.79 -2.63
CA MET A 131 -8.26 -20.44 -2.96
C MET A 131 -7.19 -19.43 -3.41
N GLN A 132 -7.56 -18.41 -4.19
CA GLN A 132 -6.63 -17.36 -4.61
C GLN A 132 -6.09 -16.55 -3.41
N GLU A 133 -6.95 -16.25 -2.43
CA GLU A 133 -6.57 -15.60 -1.18
C GLU A 133 -5.59 -16.45 -0.37
N GLU A 134 -5.87 -17.75 -0.20
CA GLU A 134 -4.98 -18.68 0.53
C GLU A 134 -3.60 -18.78 -0.14
N VAL A 135 -3.55 -18.81 -1.48
CA VAL A 135 -2.29 -18.79 -2.24
C VAL A 135 -1.54 -17.47 -2.02
N ALA A 136 -2.23 -16.33 -2.04
CA ALA A 136 -1.62 -15.02 -1.80
C ALA A 136 -1.12 -14.85 -0.35
N GLU A 137 -1.88 -15.35 0.63
CA GLU A 137 -1.48 -15.38 2.03
C GLU A 137 -0.24 -16.24 2.25
N LYS A 138 -0.23 -17.46 1.70
CA LYS A 138 0.93 -18.36 1.75
C LYS A 138 2.17 -17.73 1.11
N MET A 139 2.01 -17.08 -0.05
CA MET A 139 3.11 -16.36 -0.71
C MET A 139 3.62 -15.22 0.18
N THR A 140 2.72 -14.46 0.82
CA THR A 140 3.09 -13.37 1.75
C THR A 140 3.88 -13.93 2.94
N ARG A 141 3.41 -15.03 3.56
CA ARG A 141 4.13 -15.71 4.65
C ARG A 141 5.52 -16.15 4.23
N ASP A 142 5.65 -16.71 3.03
CA ASP A 142 6.95 -17.12 2.48
C ASP A 142 7.91 -15.93 2.31
N LEU A 143 7.44 -14.80 1.77
CA LEU A 143 8.25 -13.58 1.62
C LEU A 143 8.70 -13.02 2.98
N LEU A 144 7.89 -13.22 4.02
CA LEU A 144 8.17 -12.80 5.39
C LEU A 144 8.91 -13.85 6.22
N LYS A 145 9.45 -14.92 5.62
CA LYS A 145 10.41 -15.79 6.31
C LYS A 145 11.69 -15.03 6.64
N MET A 146 12.07 -15.06 7.92
CA MET A 146 13.20 -14.34 8.50
C MET A 146 13.89 -15.23 9.53
N ASP A 147 15.20 -15.42 9.38
CA ASP A 147 16.02 -16.26 10.27
C ASP A 147 16.91 -15.43 11.22
N SER A 148 17.00 -14.12 10.99
CA SER A 148 17.96 -13.26 11.63
C SER A 148 17.50 -11.80 11.64
N PHE A 149 18.07 -11.01 12.54
CA PHE A 149 17.84 -9.56 12.59
C PHE A 149 18.21 -8.85 11.27
N SER A 150 19.20 -9.36 10.54
CA SER A 150 19.57 -8.81 9.23
C SER A 150 18.46 -8.99 8.19
N THR A 151 17.82 -10.16 8.15
CA THR A 151 16.68 -10.42 7.26
C THR A 151 15.44 -9.62 7.66
N LEU A 152 15.25 -9.34 8.96
CA LEU A 152 14.22 -8.41 9.43
C LEU A 152 14.43 -7.01 8.85
N LEU A 153 15.64 -6.44 8.95
CA LEU A 153 15.93 -5.12 8.39
C LEU A 153 15.72 -5.08 6.87
N GLY A 154 16.15 -6.13 6.17
CA GLY A 154 15.91 -6.27 4.74
C GLY A 154 14.42 -6.29 4.40
N ASN A 155 13.63 -7.08 5.14
CA ASN A 155 12.19 -7.17 4.92
C ASN A 155 11.45 -5.86 5.28
N ILE A 156 11.88 -5.13 6.31
CA ILE A 156 11.33 -3.78 6.60
C ILE A 156 11.60 -2.85 5.41
N LEU A 157 12.81 -2.84 4.85
CA LEU A 157 13.14 -2.00 3.71
C LEU A 157 12.31 -2.37 2.47
N PHE A 158 12.24 -3.66 2.13
CA PHE A 158 11.68 -4.12 0.85
C PHE A 158 10.18 -4.39 0.86
N PHE A 159 9.58 -4.71 2.02
CA PHE A 159 8.16 -5.05 2.14
C PHE A 159 7.34 -4.05 2.98
N ALA A 160 8.00 -3.13 3.69
CA ALA A 160 7.29 -2.03 4.36
C ALA A 160 7.56 -0.67 3.71
N VAL A 161 8.83 -0.25 3.63
CA VAL A 161 9.19 1.10 3.20
C VAL A 161 9.08 1.27 1.69
N MET A 162 9.67 0.36 0.91
CA MET A 162 9.68 0.46 -0.56
C MET A 162 8.27 0.41 -1.17
N PRO A 163 7.37 -0.51 -0.77
CA PRO A 163 5.98 -0.50 -1.25
C PRO A 163 5.25 0.78 -0.85
N ALA A 164 5.41 1.26 0.39
CA ALA A 164 4.82 2.52 0.82
C ALA A 164 5.27 3.71 -0.05
N ILE A 165 6.54 3.80 -0.43
CA ILE A 165 7.02 4.86 -1.34
C ILE A 165 6.36 4.73 -2.72
N ALA A 166 6.38 3.53 -3.29
CA ALA A 166 5.87 3.29 -4.65
C ALA A 166 4.36 3.49 -4.75
N GLU A 167 3.61 2.87 -3.85
CA GLU A 167 2.15 2.89 -3.83
C GLU A 167 1.63 4.26 -3.46
N GLU A 168 2.19 4.96 -2.47
CA GLU A 168 1.70 6.31 -2.14
C GLU A 168 2.03 7.32 -3.26
N ALA A 169 3.19 7.19 -3.93
CA ALA A 169 3.50 8.00 -5.12
C ALA A 169 2.47 7.78 -6.24
N PHE A 170 2.11 6.51 -6.50
CA PHE A 170 1.13 6.13 -7.50
C PHE A 170 -0.28 6.60 -7.14
N PHE A 171 -0.78 6.16 -5.98
CA PHE A 171 -2.17 6.35 -5.60
C PHE A 171 -2.46 7.77 -5.11
N ARG A 172 -1.58 8.40 -4.32
CA ARG A 172 -1.90 9.74 -3.77
C ARG A 172 -1.52 10.85 -4.72
N SER A 173 -0.26 10.84 -5.15
CA SER A 173 0.27 11.97 -5.92
C SER A 173 -0.18 11.97 -7.37
N VAL A 174 -0.61 10.82 -7.92
CA VAL A 174 -1.18 10.75 -9.27
C VAL A 174 -2.68 10.48 -9.24
N VAL A 175 -3.13 9.29 -8.83
CA VAL A 175 -4.54 8.88 -8.93
C VAL A 175 -5.46 9.80 -8.14
N GLN A 176 -5.27 9.92 -6.83
CA GLN A 176 -6.11 10.74 -5.95
C GLN A 176 -6.10 12.20 -6.38
N ARG A 177 -4.91 12.74 -6.68
CA ARG A 177 -4.78 14.12 -7.16
C ARG A 177 -5.59 14.38 -8.44
N LEU A 178 -5.50 13.49 -9.43
CA LEU A 178 -6.25 13.66 -10.67
C LEU A 178 -7.75 13.50 -10.43
N MET A 179 -8.15 12.54 -9.58
CA MET A 179 -9.55 12.35 -9.18
C MET A 179 -10.12 13.59 -8.50
N ILE A 180 -9.39 14.20 -7.56
CA ILE A 180 -9.79 15.47 -6.91
C ILE A 180 -9.99 16.56 -7.97
N LYS A 181 -9.07 16.70 -8.93
CA LYS A 181 -9.17 17.69 -10.01
C LYS A 181 -10.32 17.44 -10.98
N MET A 182 -10.72 16.18 -11.18
CA MET A 182 -11.87 15.81 -12.01
C MET A 182 -13.22 16.04 -11.30
N MET A 183 -13.21 16.18 -9.97
CA MET A 183 -14.42 16.36 -9.14
C MET A 183 -14.41 17.72 -8.41
N PRO A 184 -14.46 18.87 -9.12
CA PRO A 184 -14.39 20.20 -8.51
C PRO A 184 -15.73 20.64 -7.89
N VAL A 185 -16.39 19.75 -7.15
CA VAL A 185 -17.67 19.99 -6.46
C VAL A 185 -17.44 20.05 -4.95
N LYS A 186 -18.39 20.65 -4.21
CA LYS A 186 -18.37 20.62 -2.74
C LYS A 186 -18.27 19.17 -2.25
N ASN A 187 -17.29 18.88 -1.39
CA ASN A 187 -16.94 17.55 -0.90
C ASN A 187 -16.37 16.56 -1.94
N GLY A 188 -16.11 16.98 -3.18
CA GLY A 188 -15.57 16.11 -4.24
C GLY A 188 -14.22 15.48 -3.86
N ALA A 189 -13.42 16.16 -3.03
CA ALA A 189 -12.17 15.61 -2.53
C ALA A 189 -12.36 14.34 -1.66
N TRP A 190 -13.38 14.31 -0.81
CA TRP A 190 -13.67 13.13 0.03
C TRP A 190 -14.12 11.94 -0.80
N VAL A 191 -14.93 12.19 -1.83
CA VAL A 191 -15.33 11.15 -2.80
C VAL A 191 -14.11 10.63 -3.56
N ALA A 192 -13.23 11.52 -4.04
CA ALA A 192 -12.01 11.14 -4.72
C ALA A 192 -11.06 10.31 -3.83
N ILE A 193 -10.94 10.64 -2.54
CA ILE A 193 -10.18 9.85 -1.57
C ILE A 193 -10.79 8.44 -1.43
N LEU A 194 -12.11 8.35 -1.25
CA LEU A 194 -12.81 7.07 -1.12
C LEU A 194 -12.66 6.21 -2.39
N VAL A 195 -12.88 6.78 -3.58
CA VAL A 195 -12.69 6.08 -4.86
C VAL A 195 -11.25 5.60 -5.00
N THR A 196 -10.27 6.43 -4.63
CA THR A 196 -8.86 6.01 -4.67
C THR A 196 -8.59 4.88 -3.68
N ALA A 197 -9.18 4.90 -2.48
CA ALA A 197 -9.04 3.83 -1.49
C ALA A 197 -9.67 2.51 -1.96
N LEU A 198 -10.81 2.57 -2.65
CA LEU A 198 -11.44 1.43 -3.30
C LEU A 198 -10.53 0.85 -4.39
N LEU A 199 -9.97 1.70 -5.26
CA LEU A 199 -9.02 1.28 -6.30
C LEU A 199 -7.75 0.68 -5.70
N PHE A 200 -7.19 1.31 -4.66
CA PHE A 200 -6.03 0.83 -3.91
C PHE A 200 -6.25 -0.59 -3.35
N SER A 201 -7.42 -0.86 -2.79
CA SER A 201 -7.76 -2.19 -2.32
C SER A 201 -8.01 -3.18 -3.47
N ALA A 202 -8.73 -2.76 -4.51
CA ALA A 202 -9.12 -3.62 -5.63
C ALA A 202 -7.94 -4.15 -6.44
N VAL A 203 -6.85 -3.39 -6.61
CA VAL A 203 -5.67 -3.84 -7.38
C VAL A 203 -4.96 -5.05 -6.76
N HIS A 204 -5.24 -5.35 -5.49
CA HIS A 204 -4.69 -6.53 -4.81
C HIS A 204 -5.42 -7.83 -5.20
N LEU A 205 -6.62 -7.75 -5.77
CA LEU A 205 -7.46 -8.90 -6.16
C LEU A 205 -7.75 -9.88 -5.01
N GLN A 206 -7.75 -9.36 -3.79
CA GLN A 206 -7.94 -10.11 -2.56
C GLN A 206 -9.17 -9.55 -1.82
N TRP A 207 -10.32 -10.16 -2.11
CA TRP A 207 -11.65 -9.73 -1.69
C TRP A 207 -11.96 -9.93 -0.20
N LEU A 208 -11.33 -10.89 0.48
CA LEU A 208 -11.52 -11.17 1.90
C LEU A 208 -10.71 -10.24 2.82
N SER A 209 -9.73 -9.53 2.28
CA SER A 209 -9.04 -8.41 2.97
C SER A 209 -9.23 -7.08 2.24
N PHE A 210 -10.34 -6.94 1.50
CA PHE A 210 -10.69 -5.74 0.75
C PHE A 210 -11.06 -4.55 1.65
N VAL A 211 -12.04 -4.74 2.54
CA VAL A 211 -12.57 -3.71 3.45
C VAL A 211 -11.50 -3.11 4.37
N PRO A 212 -10.67 -3.90 5.09
CA PRO A 212 -9.63 -3.32 5.95
C PRO A 212 -8.64 -2.47 5.13
N ARG A 213 -8.29 -2.90 3.90
CA ARG A 213 -7.45 -2.11 2.98
C ARG A 213 -8.12 -0.83 2.49
N VAL A 214 -9.44 -0.82 2.28
CA VAL A 214 -10.18 0.40 1.95
C VAL A 214 -10.10 1.40 3.11
N ILE A 215 -10.29 0.95 4.35
CA ILE A 215 -10.21 1.83 5.53
C ILE A 215 -8.81 2.43 5.65
N LEU A 216 -7.76 1.61 5.60
CA LEU A 216 -6.37 2.07 5.64
C LEU A 216 -6.05 3.02 4.47
N GLY A 217 -6.44 2.64 3.25
CA GLY A 217 -6.25 3.46 2.05
C GLY A 217 -6.96 4.81 2.13
N PHE A 218 -8.13 4.87 2.77
CA PHE A 218 -8.86 6.10 3.02
C PHE A 218 -8.10 6.97 4.04
N LEU A 219 -7.67 6.41 5.18
CA LEU A 219 -6.87 7.14 6.19
C LEU A 219 -5.58 7.73 5.59
N LEU A 220 -4.84 6.93 4.80
CA LEU A 220 -3.63 7.37 4.12
C LEU A 220 -3.90 8.50 3.12
N GLY A 221 -5.01 8.40 2.38
CA GLY A 221 -5.47 9.44 1.46
C GLY A 221 -5.90 10.73 2.16
N MET A 222 -6.51 10.63 3.34
CA MET A 222 -6.83 11.77 4.20
C MET A 222 -5.57 12.46 4.73
N ILE A 223 -4.60 11.70 5.25
CA ILE A 223 -3.32 12.24 5.72
C ILE A 223 -2.64 13.04 4.60
N TYR A 224 -2.61 12.49 3.39
CA TYR A 224 -2.07 13.19 2.23
C TYR A 224 -2.84 14.47 1.91
N TYR A 225 -4.17 14.40 1.86
CA TYR A 225 -5.02 15.54 1.51
C TYR A 225 -4.91 16.69 2.53
N LEU A 226 -4.95 16.38 3.82
CA LEU A 226 -4.91 17.37 4.89
C LEU A 226 -3.54 18.06 5.01
N THR A 227 -2.46 17.36 4.66
CA THR A 227 -1.10 17.84 4.89
C THR A 227 -0.39 18.34 3.63
N GLY A 228 -0.80 17.85 2.45
CA GLY A 228 -0.10 18.07 1.19
C GLY A 228 1.36 17.63 1.22
N ASN A 229 1.70 16.62 2.04
CA ASN A 229 3.03 16.07 2.19
C ASN A 229 2.99 14.55 2.05
N LEU A 230 3.57 14.03 0.97
CA LEU A 230 3.54 12.59 0.69
C LEU A 230 4.35 11.78 1.71
N TRP A 231 5.40 12.35 2.29
CA TRP A 231 6.23 11.67 3.30
C TRP A 231 5.43 11.27 4.53
N LEU A 232 4.36 11.99 4.87
CA LEU A 232 3.51 11.64 6.01
C LEU A 232 2.67 10.39 5.74
N SER A 233 2.10 10.25 4.54
CA SER A 233 1.40 9.03 4.15
C SER A 233 2.37 7.86 3.97
N ILE A 234 3.56 8.08 3.39
CA ILE A 234 4.61 7.06 3.28
C ILE A 234 5.03 6.57 4.66
N LEU A 235 5.24 7.47 5.62
CA LEU A 235 5.58 7.10 7.00
C LEU A 235 4.47 6.26 7.64
N ALA A 236 3.22 6.73 7.56
CA ALA A 236 2.09 6.02 8.15
C ALA A 236 1.88 4.63 7.53
N HIS A 237 1.99 4.51 6.21
CA HIS A 237 1.90 3.25 5.48
C HIS A 237 3.09 2.33 5.83
N SER A 238 4.31 2.86 5.87
CA SER A 238 5.50 2.09 6.28
C SER A 238 5.38 1.55 7.70
N ILE A 239 4.77 2.30 8.62
CA ILE A 239 4.50 1.83 9.99
C ILE A 239 3.47 0.71 9.99
N ASN A 240 2.38 0.82 9.21
CA ASN A 240 1.39 -0.24 9.08
C ASN A 240 2.03 -1.56 8.60
N ASN A 241 2.78 -1.50 7.50
CA ASN A 241 3.40 -2.69 6.92
C ASN A 241 4.57 -3.18 7.77
N GLY A 242 5.36 -2.25 8.31
CA GLY A 242 6.50 -2.55 9.17
C GLY A 242 6.08 -3.24 10.46
N LEU A 243 4.93 -2.86 11.03
CA LEU A 243 4.35 -3.55 12.18
C LEU A 243 4.08 -5.03 11.85
N GLN A 244 3.48 -5.32 10.69
CA GLN A 244 3.25 -6.71 10.26
C GLN A 244 4.55 -7.50 10.09
N VAL A 245 5.58 -6.90 9.49
CA VAL A 245 6.90 -7.53 9.37
C VAL A 245 7.51 -7.81 10.74
N VAL A 246 7.48 -6.84 11.65
CA VAL A 246 8.04 -6.99 13.01
C VAL A 246 7.28 -8.05 13.80
N LEU A 247 5.95 -8.03 13.80
CA LEU A 247 5.14 -9.03 14.50
C LEU A 247 5.40 -10.44 13.96
N MET A 248 5.53 -10.59 12.64
CA MET A 248 5.87 -11.87 12.02
C MET A 248 7.26 -12.38 12.44
N TYR A 249 8.24 -11.48 12.56
CA TYR A 249 9.56 -11.85 13.08
C TYR A 249 9.50 -12.30 14.54
N LEU A 250 8.78 -11.56 15.40
CA LEU A 250 8.61 -11.94 16.82
C LEU A 250 7.93 -13.30 16.98
N PHE A 251 6.94 -13.58 16.13
CA PHE A 251 6.27 -14.88 16.06
C PHE A 251 7.23 -16.01 15.64
N GLN A 252 8.01 -15.83 14.57
CA GLN A 252 9.01 -16.81 14.11
C GLN A 252 10.13 -17.05 15.13
N MET A 253 10.49 -16.04 15.91
CA MET A 253 11.45 -16.14 17.02
C MET A 253 10.86 -16.75 18.31
N HIS A 254 9.60 -17.21 18.27
CA HIS A 254 8.89 -17.79 19.42
C HIS A 254 8.73 -16.82 20.62
N LEU A 255 8.85 -15.50 20.38
CA LEU A 255 8.62 -14.45 21.38
C LEU A 255 7.13 -14.10 21.51
N MET A 256 6.33 -14.50 20.52
CA MET A 256 4.88 -14.42 20.52
C MET A 256 4.30 -15.77 20.12
N GLN A 257 3.17 -16.15 20.74
CA GLN A 257 2.45 -17.39 20.41
C GLN A 257 1.31 -17.18 19.41
N THR A 258 0.83 -15.94 19.29
CA THR A 258 -0.25 -15.58 18.38
C THR A 258 0.29 -15.30 16.99
N ASP A 259 -0.21 -16.02 15.99
CA ASP A 259 0.08 -15.74 14.58
C ASP A 259 -0.49 -14.36 14.19
N PRO A 260 0.34 -13.38 13.82
CA PRO A 260 -0.11 -12.03 13.50
C PRO A 260 -0.88 -11.93 12.18
N MET A 261 -0.82 -12.97 11.33
CA MET A 261 -1.59 -13.04 10.09
C MET A 261 -2.91 -13.80 10.25
N ALA A 262 -3.15 -14.46 11.39
CA ALA A 262 -4.46 -15.02 11.70
C ALA A 262 -5.47 -13.90 11.96
N SER A 263 -6.75 -14.13 11.62
CA SER A 263 -7.83 -13.17 11.88
C SER A 263 -7.88 -12.80 13.37
N GLY A 264 -7.88 -11.50 13.69
CA GLY A 264 -7.78 -11.03 15.06
C GLY A 264 -9.04 -11.24 15.90
N GLN A 265 -8.93 -10.82 17.16
CA GLN A 265 -9.94 -11.04 18.21
C GLN A 265 -10.59 -9.73 18.68
N SER A 266 -10.41 -8.63 17.94
CA SER A 266 -10.98 -7.33 18.32
C SER A 266 -12.50 -7.41 18.39
N ASN A 267 -13.08 -6.84 19.46
CA ASN A 267 -14.52 -6.77 19.63
C ASN A 267 -15.10 -5.41 19.19
N TRP A 268 -16.42 -5.30 19.13
CA TRP A 268 -17.13 -4.10 18.69
C TRP A 268 -16.81 -2.86 19.54
N LEU A 269 -16.61 -3.02 20.85
CA LEU A 269 -16.29 -1.92 21.75
C LEU A 269 -14.91 -1.34 21.44
N ALA A 270 -13.90 -2.20 21.24
CA ALA A 270 -12.56 -1.80 20.85
C ALA A 270 -12.56 -1.09 19.49
N ALA A 271 -13.34 -1.58 18.53
CA ALA A 271 -13.48 -0.94 17.21
C ALA A 271 -14.15 0.44 17.28
N ILE A 272 -15.21 0.62 18.09
CA ILE A 272 -15.85 1.92 18.27
C ILE A 272 -14.90 2.91 18.96
N ALA A 273 -14.19 2.47 20.01
CA ALA A 273 -13.19 3.30 20.68
C ALA A 273 -12.08 3.72 19.71
N SER A 274 -11.57 2.76 18.92
CA SER A 274 -10.59 2.98 17.85
C SER A 274 -11.07 4.01 16.82
N LEU A 275 -12.33 3.92 16.36
CA LEU A 275 -12.92 4.87 15.42
C LEU A 275 -12.98 6.28 16.01
N VAL A 276 -13.44 6.43 17.26
CA VAL A 276 -13.53 7.73 17.95
C VAL A 276 -12.14 8.34 18.12
N VAL A 277 -11.16 7.59 18.63
CA VAL A 277 -9.79 8.07 18.84
C VAL A 277 -9.12 8.43 17.51
N THR A 278 -9.32 7.62 16.47
CA THR A 278 -8.82 7.93 15.12
C THR A 278 -9.42 9.23 14.59
N GLY A 279 -10.74 9.40 14.73
CA GLY A 279 -11.44 10.64 14.34
C GLY A 279 -10.91 11.88 15.08
N LEU A 280 -10.64 11.75 16.39
CA LEU A 280 -10.02 12.82 17.18
C LEU A 280 -8.63 13.18 16.65
N TRP A 281 -7.77 12.20 16.36
CA TRP A 281 -6.44 12.47 15.82
C TRP A 281 -6.47 13.08 14.41
N VAL A 282 -7.40 12.66 13.55
CA VAL A 282 -7.64 13.28 12.25
C VAL A 282 -8.07 14.73 12.40
N TRP A 283 -8.97 15.03 13.34
CA TRP A 283 -9.39 16.40 13.64
C TRP A 283 -8.23 17.26 14.15
N VAL A 284 -7.39 16.74 15.06
CA VAL A 284 -6.19 17.44 15.52
C VAL A 284 -5.22 17.68 14.37
N LEU A 285 -5.00 16.68 13.49
CA LEU A 285 -4.15 16.82 12.32
C LEU A 285 -4.69 17.92 11.39
N GLN A 286 -5.99 17.96 11.12
CA GLN A 286 -6.61 19.01 10.31
C GLN A 286 -6.38 20.41 10.87
N ARG A 287 -6.41 20.58 12.21
CA ARG A 287 -6.14 21.87 12.87
C ARG A 287 -4.66 22.28 12.83
N ARG A 288 -3.75 21.30 12.80
CA ARG A 288 -2.29 21.53 12.83
C ARG A 288 -1.66 21.58 11.44
N ALA A 289 -2.31 20.96 10.46
CA ALA A 289 -1.87 20.97 9.07
C ALA A 289 -2.39 22.23 8.36
N LYS A 290 -1.56 22.81 7.49
CA LYS A 290 -2.00 23.81 6.52
C LYS A 290 -2.31 23.04 5.23
N PRO A 291 -3.58 22.92 4.79
CA PRO A 291 -3.89 22.23 3.55
C PRO A 291 -3.20 22.94 2.38
N VAL A 292 -2.51 22.18 1.53
CA VAL A 292 -1.74 22.71 0.38
C VAL A 292 -2.37 22.35 -0.96
N ILE A 293 -3.31 21.40 -0.97
CA ILE A 293 -3.96 20.96 -2.21
C ILE A 293 -5.27 21.76 -2.36
N GLN A 294 -5.19 22.87 -3.08
CA GLN A 294 -6.32 23.50 -3.78
C GLN A 294 -6.28 23.08 -5.24
#